data_AF-A0A0D3LJ84-F1
#
_entry.id   AF-A0A0D3LJ84-F1
#
_cell.length_a   1.000
_cell.length_b   1.000
_cell.length_c   1.000
_cell.angle_alpha   90.00
_cell.angle_beta   90.00
_cell.angle_gamma   90.00
#
_symmetry.space_group_name_H-M   'P 1'
#
loop_
_entity.id
_entity.type
_entity.pdbx_description
1 polymer ?
#
loop_
_entity_poly.entity_id
_entity_poly.type
_entity_poly.pdbx_seq_one_letter_code
_entity_poly.pdbx_strand_id
1 'polypeptide(L)' 'MRKYIYLGDRQTDPALKGKLCFAVMRKDGKCIRGRNGSMLVEFSSGRIANVIGRLLRKV' A
#
# COMPACT_ATOMS: atom_id res chain seq x y z
N MET A 1 -12.04 -3.72 4.99
CA MET A 1 -10.60 -3.41 4.82
C MET A 1 -10.28 -3.44 3.33
N ARG A 2 -9.66 -2.39 2.76
CA ARG A 2 -9.35 -2.39 1.32
C ARG A 2 -8.05 -3.15 1.08
N LYS A 3 -8.13 -4.26 0.35
CA LYS A 3 -7.01 -5.16 0.03
C LYS A 3 -6.43 -4.83 -1.34
N TYR A 4 -5.12 -4.94 -1.47
CA TYR A 4 -4.41 -4.69 -2.71
C TYR A 4 -3.21 -5.64 -2.89
N ILE A 5 -2.80 -5.85 -4.12
CA ILE A 5 -1.45 -6.29 -4.46
C ILE A 5 -0.62 -5.06 -4.83
N TYR A 6 0.54 -4.90 -4.20
CA TYR A 6 1.48 -3.83 -4.56
C TYR A 6 2.43 -4.31 -5.64
N LEU A 7 2.30 -3.79 -6.87
CA LEU A 7 3.14 -4.21 -7.99
C LEU A 7 4.61 -3.80 -7.83
N GLY A 8 4.87 -2.68 -7.16
CA GLY A 8 6.19 -2.06 -7.10
C GLY A 8 6.73 -1.63 -8.48
N ASP A 9 7.86 -0.95 -8.46
CA ASP A 9 8.62 -0.55 -9.66
C ASP A 9 10.04 -1.13 -9.61
N ARG A 10 10.99 -0.51 -10.32
CA ARG A 10 12.41 -0.92 -10.31
C ARG A 10 13.13 -0.56 -9.00
N GLN A 11 12.69 0.49 -8.31
CA GLN A 11 13.33 0.98 -7.08
C GLN A 11 12.66 0.44 -5.81
N THR A 12 11.50 -0.19 -5.96
CA THR A 12 10.78 -0.83 -4.86
C THR A 12 11.60 -1.97 -4.26
N ASP A 13 11.67 -1.98 -2.93
CA ASP A 13 12.19 -3.11 -2.15
C ASP A 13 11.58 -4.44 -2.64
N PRO A 14 12.40 -5.39 -3.13
CA PRO A 14 11.93 -6.67 -3.65
C PRO A 14 11.02 -7.44 -2.68
N ALA A 15 11.20 -7.27 -1.37
CA ALA A 15 10.38 -7.93 -0.35
C ALA A 15 8.91 -7.46 -0.37
N LEU A 16 8.64 -6.26 -0.91
CA LEU A 16 7.30 -5.68 -1.00
C LEU A 16 6.62 -5.93 -2.35
N LYS A 17 7.40 -6.29 -3.37
CA LYS A 17 6.94 -6.39 -4.75
C LYS A 17 6.02 -7.59 -4.94
N GLY A 18 4.87 -7.37 -5.56
CA GLY A 18 3.84 -8.37 -5.79
C GLY A 18 3.15 -8.88 -4.52
N LYS A 19 3.35 -8.24 -3.37
CA LYS A 19 2.80 -8.71 -2.09
C LYS A 19 1.42 -8.13 -1.81
N LEU A 20 0.63 -8.90 -1.08
CA LEU A 20 -0.64 -8.48 -0.53
C LEU A 20 -0.42 -7.43 0.57
N CYS A 21 -1.21 -6.37 0.52
CA CYS A 21 -1.24 -5.33 1.52
C CYS A 21 -2.65 -4.80 1.73
N PHE A 22 -2.82 -4.07 2.83
CA PHE A 22 -4.08 -3.52 3.28
C PHE A 22 -3.95 -2.02 3.50
N ALA A 23 -4.93 -1.23 3.07
CA ALA A 23 -4.91 0.19 3.37
C ALA A 23 -5.06 0.42 4.88
N VAL A 24 -4.16 1.24 5.43
CA VAL A 24 -4.34 1.78 6.78
C VAL A 24 -5.47 2.81 6.75
N MET A 25 -6.45 2.63 7.63
CA MET A 25 -7.67 3.41 7.68
C MET A 25 -7.59 4.45 8.81
N ARG A 26 -8.05 5.66 8.53
CA ARG A 26 -8.30 6.68 9.56
C ARG A 26 -9.60 6.35 10.30
N LYS A 27 -9.79 6.99 11.46
CA LYS A 27 -11.02 6.88 12.28
C LYS A 27 -12.29 7.28 11.51
N ASP A 28 -12.18 8.12 10.48
CA ASP A 28 -13.28 8.55 9.61
C ASP A 28 -13.62 7.56 8.48
N GLY A 29 -12.99 6.38 8.46
CA GLY A 29 -13.21 5.35 7.45
C GLY A 29 -12.53 5.63 6.10
N LYS A 30 -11.65 6.64 6.00
CA LYS A 30 -10.88 6.93 4.78
C LYS A 30 -9.48 6.34 4.83
N CYS A 31 -8.93 5.96 3.68
CA CYS A 31 -7.53 5.53 3.58
C CYS A 31 -6.59 6.74 3.78
N ILE A 32 -5.41 6.52 4.36
CA ILE A 32 -4.39 7.55 4.49
C ILE A 32 -3.65 7.72 3.15
N ARG A 33 -3.72 8.93 2.58
CA ARG A 33 -3.09 9.29 1.29
C ARG A 33 -2.12 10.45 1.50
N GLY A 34 -0.95 10.38 0.87
CA GLY A 34 0.01 11.48 0.82
C GLY A 34 -0.23 12.41 -0.36
N ARG A 35 0.36 13.60 -0.32
CA ARG A 35 0.23 14.64 -1.35
C ARG A 35 0.66 14.17 -2.75
N ASN A 36 1.69 13.31 -2.83
CA ASN A 36 2.29 12.86 -4.10
C ASN A 36 1.67 11.54 -4.62
N GLY A 37 0.40 11.27 -4.27
CA GLY A 37 -0.30 10.06 -4.70
C GLY A 37 0.15 8.78 -4.00
N SER A 38 0.87 8.88 -2.88
CA SER A 38 1.20 7.73 -2.04
C SER A 38 0.01 7.29 -1.18
N MET A 39 0.06 6.06 -0.68
CA MET A 39 -0.88 5.53 0.31
C MET A 39 -0.10 4.81 1.42
N LEU A 40 -0.55 4.96 2.66
CA LEU A 40 -0.03 4.15 3.78
C LEU A 40 -0.72 2.78 3.77
N VAL A 41 0.07 1.72 3.70
CA VAL A 41 -0.41 0.34 3.69
C VAL A 41 0.34 -0.50 4.71
N GLU A 42 -0.30 -1.56 5.15
CA GLU A 42 0.29 -2.63 5.96
C GLU A 42 0.38 -3.90 5.12
N PHE A 43 1.58 -4.46 4.99
CA PHE A 43 1.82 -5.72 4.30
C PHE A 43 1.53 -6.90 5.22
N SER A 44 1.27 -8.08 4.64
CA SER A 44 1.03 -9.30 5.42
C SER A 44 2.18 -9.70 6.36
N SER A 45 3.39 -9.17 6.15
CA SER A 45 4.53 -9.33 7.05
C SER A 45 4.48 -8.43 8.30
N GLY A 46 3.47 -7.60 8.45
CA GLY A 46 3.36 -6.58 9.50
C GLY A 46 4.12 -5.29 9.19
N ARG A 47 4.84 -5.21 8.06
CA ARG A 47 5.54 -4.00 7.66
C ARG A 47 4.54 -2.93 7.20
N ILE A 48 4.61 -1.76 7.82
CA ILE A 48 3.87 -0.56 7.42
C ILE A 48 4.77 0.30 6.53
N ALA A 49 4.27 0.72 5.36
CA ALA A 49 5.02 1.55 4.43
C ALA A 49 4.14 2.50 3.62
N ASN A 50 4.71 3.64 3.24
CA ASN A 50 4.15 4.49 2.20
C ASN A 50 4.51 3.92 0.84
N VAL A 51 3.51 3.64 0.02
CA VAL A 51 3.70 3.06 -1.32
C VAL A 51 3.11 3.95 -2.40
N ILE A 52 3.58 3.80 -3.63
CA ILE A 52 3.08 4.58 -4.77
C ILE A 52 1.68 4.07 -5.13
N GLY A 53 0.66 4.91 -4.95
CA GLY A 53 -0.73 4.49 -5.03
C GLY A 53 -1.17 3.98 -6.40
N ARG A 54 -0.56 4.46 -7.50
CA ARG A 54 -0.87 3.98 -8.86
C ARG A 54 -0.41 2.54 -9.14
N LEU A 55 0.43 1.98 -8.27
CA LEU A 55 0.94 0.61 -8.37
C LEU A 55 0.13 -0.38 -7.51
N LEU A 56 -0.92 0.08 -6.83
CA LEU A 56 -1.84 -0.78 -6.08
C LEU A 56 -2.93 -1.33 -7.01
N ARG A 57 -3.10 -2.65 -7.02
CA ARG A 57 -4.19 -3.33 -7.74
C ARG A 57 -5.17 -3.90 -6.73
N LYS A 58 -6.46 -3.60 -6.88
CA LYS A 58 -7.51 -4.15 -6.01
C LYS A 58 -7.58 -5.67 -6.18
N VAL A 59 -7.84 -6.34 -5.08
CA VAL A 59 -8.21 -7.77 -5.00
C VAL A 59 -9.65 -7.86 -4.54
#